data_AF-A0A5R8XYC3-F1
#
_entry.id   AF-A0A5R8XYC3-F1
#
_cell.length_a   1.000
_cell.length_b   1.000
_cell.length_c   1.000
_cell.angle_alpha   90.00
_cell.angle_beta   90.00
_cell.angle_gamma   90.00
#
_symmetry.space_group_name_H-M   'P 1'
#
loop_
_entity.id
_entity.type
_entity.pdbx_description
1 polymer ?
#
loop_
_entity_poly.entity_id
_entity_poly.type
_entity_poly.pdbx_seq_one_letter_code
_entity_poly.pdbx_strand_id
1 'polypeptide(L)'
;DDVIITLCIGADFIQIARGFMMSAGCIRARYCSGASKHQCPVGLATQDIKKRKHYFVKKHSDYIKNYHNNILKSMKSLLAVMGLKNVKELDKEKLIFLDRDSIIHDDMDSLFERRIFNSTQNTKIN
;
A
#
# COMPACT_ATOMS: atom_id res chain seq x y z
N ASP A 1 7.56 0.03 4.96
CA ASP A 1 7.14 -0.80 6.11
C ASP A 1 5.74 -1.35 5.95
N ASP A 2 4.77 -0.59 5.40
CA ASP A 2 3.40 -1.07 5.08
C ASP A 2 3.31 -2.50 4.52
N VAL A 3 4.16 -2.82 3.53
CA VAL A 3 4.20 -4.15 2.90
C VAL A 3 4.54 -5.24 3.93
N ILE A 4 5.54 -4.99 4.79
CA ILE A 4 5.96 -5.94 5.82
C ILE A 4 4.86 -6.10 6.87
N ILE A 5 4.26 -5.00 7.32
CA ILE A 5 3.15 -5.03 8.29
C ILE A 5 1.99 -5.87 7.74
N THR A 6 1.63 -5.65 6.47
CA THR A 6 0.52 -6.39 5.82
C THR A 6 0.84 -7.88 5.69
N LEU A 7 2.10 -8.24 5.40
CA LEU A 7 2.55 -9.64 5.40
C LEU A 7 2.49 -10.26 6.80
N CYS A 8 2.90 -9.54 7.86
CA CYS A 8 2.83 -10.02 9.24
C CYS A 8 1.39 -10.33 9.70
N ILE A 9 0.40 -9.55 9.23
CA ILE A 9 -1.02 -9.78 9.53
C ILE A 9 -1.55 -11.06 8.82
N GLY A 10 -0.81 -11.59 7.84
CA GLY A 10 -1.12 -12.85 7.18
C GLY A 10 -1.54 -12.72 5.71
N ALA A 11 -1.21 -11.61 5.03
CA ALA A 11 -1.49 -11.49 3.60
C ALA A 11 -0.53 -12.36 2.75
N ASP A 12 -1.08 -13.13 1.80
CA ASP A 12 -0.27 -13.92 0.85
C ASP A 12 0.36 -13.05 -0.26
N PHE A 13 -0.33 -11.97 -0.65
CA PHE A 13 0.13 -11.04 -1.69
C PHE A 13 -0.39 -9.63 -1.45
N ILE A 14 0.34 -8.64 -1.96
CA ILE A 14 0.03 -7.22 -1.77
C ILE A 14 0.04 -6.50 -3.11
N GLN A 15 -1.03 -5.75 -3.38
CA GLN A 15 -1.15 -4.92 -4.57
C GLN A 15 -1.03 -3.44 -4.22
N ILE A 16 -0.15 -2.74 -4.92
CA ILE A 16 0.08 -1.32 -4.73
C ILE A 16 -0.39 -0.59 -6.00
N ALA A 17 -1.56 0.06 -5.95
CA ALA A 17 -2.04 0.82 -7.12
C ALA A 17 -1.42 2.22 -7.18
N ARG A 18 -1.59 3.01 -6.11
CA ARG A 18 -1.27 4.45 -6.13
C ARG A 18 0.21 4.73 -6.31
N GLY A 19 1.07 3.98 -5.63
CA GLY A 19 2.53 4.12 -5.75
C GLY A 19 3.03 3.86 -7.17
N PHE A 20 2.55 2.78 -7.80
CA PHE A 20 2.87 2.47 -9.19
C PHE A 20 2.27 3.47 -10.19
N MET A 21 1.07 3.99 -9.95
CA MET A 21 0.51 5.06 -10.77
C MET A 21 1.35 6.34 -10.70
N MET A 22 1.88 6.69 -9.53
CA MET A 22 2.76 7.85 -9.36
C MET A 22 4.11 7.65 -10.04
N SER A 23 4.73 6.47 -9.92
CA SER A 23 5.97 6.17 -10.65
C SER A 23 5.75 6.11 -12.17
N ALA A 24 4.56 5.69 -12.61
CA ALA A 24 4.13 5.75 -14.00
C ALA A 24 3.85 7.19 -14.51
N GLY A 25 3.89 8.21 -13.65
CA GLY A 25 3.75 9.62 -14.04
C GLY A 25 2.46 10.32 -13.57
N CYS A 26 1.64 9.69 -12.73
CA CYS A 26 0.43 10.34 -12.22
C CYS A 26 0.77 11.57 -11.35
N ILE A 27 0.32 12.75 -11.80
CA ILE A 27 0.48 14.03 -11.10
C ILE A 27 -0.68 14.36 -10.14
N ARG A 28 -1.58 13.39 -9.86
CA ARG A 28 -2.77 13.57 -9.00
C ARG A 28 -3.71 14.71 -9.43
N ALA A 29 -3.80 15.00 -10.72
CA ALA A 29 -4.68 16.05 -11.25
C ALA A 29 -6.18 15.77 -11.05
N ARG A 30 -6.58 14.52 -10.77
CA ARG A 30 -7.98 14.06 -10.65
C ARG A 30 -8.81 14.18 -11.95
N TYR A 31 -8.14 14.33 -13.10
CA TYR A 31 -8.76 14.33 -14.45
C TYR A 31 -9.02 12.93 -15.02
N CYS A 32 -8.85 11.89 -14.20
CA CYS A 32 -9.12 10.51 -14.59
C CYS A 32 -10.62 10.13 -14.45
N SER A 33 -11.40 10.91 -13.71
CA SER A 33 -12.82 10.64 -13.43
C SER A 33 -13.74 11.04 -14.60
N GLY A 34 -15.00 10.57 -14.57
CA GLY A 34 -16.02 10.92 -15.56
C GLY A 34 -16.40 12.41 -15.56
N ALA A 35 -16.32 13.09 -14.41
CA ALA A 35 -16.57 14.53 -14.29
C ALA A 35 -15.66 15.38 -15.18
N SER A 36 -14.47 14.84 -15.49
CA SER A 36 -13.47 15.46 -16.36
C SER A 36 -13.34 14.73 -17.70
N LYS A 37 -14.33 13.91 -18.08
CA LYS A 37 -14.39 13.13 -19.33
C LYS A 37 -13.14 12.25 -19.57
N HIS A 38 -12.52 11.74 -18.50
CA HIS A 38 -11.31 10.91 -18.56
C HIS A 38 -10.14 11.59 -19.31
N GLN A 39 -9.98 12.90 -19.13
CA GLN A 39 -9.05 13.76 -19.87
C GLN A 39 -7.70 13.92 -19.17
N CYS A 40 -7.10 12.82 -18.68
CA CYS A 40 -5.81 12.84 -17.99
C CYS A 40 -4.74 13.64 -18.79
N PRO A 41 -4.18 14.73 -18.22
CA PRO A 41 -3.25 15.60 -18.96
C PRO A 41 -1.90 14.91 -19.27
N VAL A 42 -1.54 13.90 -18.49
CA VAL A 42 -0.30 13.12 -18.66
C VAL A 42 -0.42 12.08 -19.79
N GLY A 43 -1.65 11.74 -20.21
CA GLY A 43 -1.87 10.67 -21.18
C GLY A 43 -1.82 9.25 -20.60
N LEU A 44 -1.73 9.12 -19.26
CA LEU A 44 -1.69 7.83 -18.56
C LEU A 44 -3.06 7.16 -18.43
N ALA A 45 -4.06 7.89 -17.90
CA ALA A 45 -5.40 7.37 -17.63
C ALA A 45 -6.45 8.05 -18.52
N THR A 46 -6.34 7.82 -19.84
CA THR A 46 -7.25 8.40 -20.84
C THR A 46 -7.37 7.49 -22.07
N GLN A 47 -8.53 7.51 -22.71
CA GLN A 47 -8.77 6.82 -23.98
C GLN A 47 -8.48 7.69 -25.20
N ASP A 48 -8.27 9.01 -25.01
CA ASP A 48 -7.96 9.95 -26.07
C ASP A 48 -6.61 9.62 -26.73
N ILE A 49 -6.65 9.36 -28.04
CA ILE A 49 -5.48 8.98 -28.84
C ILE A 49 -4.43 10.10 -28.87
N LYS A 50 -4.85 11.37 -28.93
CA LYS A 50 -3.92 12.52 -28.95
C LYS A 50 -3.15 12.59 -27.63
N LYS A 51 -3.84 12.42 -26.50
CA LYS A 51 -3.21 12.46 -25.18
C LYS A 51 -2.30 11.26 -24.91
N ARG A 52 -2.72 10.04 -25.29
CA ARG A 52 -1.89 8.83 -25.16
C ARG A 52 -0.59 8.93 -25.95
N LYS A 53 -0.58 9.58 -27.12
CA LYS A 53 0.64 9.81 -27.92
C LYS A 53 1.71 10.62 -27.19
N HIS A 54 1.32 11.49 -26.24
CA HIS A 54 2.26 12.27 -25.44
C HIS A 54 2.86 11.48 -24.26
N TYR A 55 2.34 10.29 -23.95
CA TYR A 55 2.82 9.47 -22.86
C TYR A 55 4.09 8.68 -23.26
N PHE A 56 5.23 9.04 -22.68
CA PHE A 56 6.51 8.43 -23.05
C PHE A 56 6.78 7.12 -22.28
N VAL A 57 6.23 6.02 -22.80
CA VAL A 57 6.25 4.69 -22.15
C VAL A 57 7.65 4.26 -21.72
N LYS A 58 8.67 4.42 -22.57
CA LYS A 58 10.02 3.94 -22.28
C LYS A 58 10.59 4.57 -21.01
N LYS A 59 10.52 5.90 -20.90
CA LYS A 59 10.98 6.64 -19.71
C LYS A 59 10.21 6.25 -18.45
N HIS A 60 8.89 6.13 -18.53
CA HIS A 60 8.08 5.76 -17.37
C HIS A 60 8.30 4.31 -16.93
N SER A 61 8.61 3.39 -17.86
CA SER A 61 8.93 2.00 -17.52
C SER A 61 10.17 1.89 -16.63
N ASP A 62 11.20 2.73 -16.88
CA ASP A 62 12.41 2.75 -16.05
C ASP A 62 12.09 3.28 -14.64
N TYR A 63 11.20 4.26 -14.50
CA TYR A 63 10.75 4.76 -13.20
C TYR A 63 9.96 3.72 -12.41
N ILE A 64 9.06 2.98 -13.08
CA ILE A 64 8.32 1.89 -12.47
C ILE A 64 9.27 0.80 -11.94
N LYS A 65 10.24 0.40 -12.77
CA LYS A 65 11.29 -0.56 -12.38
C LYS A 65 12.06 -0.08 -11.15
N ASN A 66 12.52 1.17 -11.16
CA ASN A 66 13.27 1.74 -10.05
C ASN A 66 12.43 1.81 -8.77
N TYR A 67 11.16 2.17 -8.88
CA TYR A 67 10.23 2.18 -7.75
C TYR A 67 10.05 0.79 -7.14
N HIS A 68 9.84 -0.24 -7.96
CA HIS A 68 9.71 -1.62 -7.49
C HIS A 68 11.00 -2.11 -6.82
N ASN A 69 12.16 -1.84 -7.42
CA ASN A 69 13.46 -2.18 -6.84
C ASN A 69 13.69 -1.51 -5.47
N ASN A 70 13.25 -0.26 -5.32
CA ASN A 70 13.35 0.45 -4.04
C ASN A 70 12.44 -0.16 -2.96
N ILE A 71 11.22 -0.60 -3.32
CA ILE A 71 10.35 -1.35 -2.40
C ILE A 71 11.08 -2.62 -1.93
N LEU A 72 11.60 -3.42 -2.85
CA LEU A 72 12.31 -4.65 -2.52
C LEU A 72 13.53 -4.40 -1.64
N LYS A 73 14.30 -3.34 -1.93
CA LYS A 73 15.46 -2.95 -1.12
C LYS A 73 15.05 -2.56 0.31
N SER A 74 13.97 -1.78 0.45
CA SER A 74 13.44 -1.39 1.76
C SER A 74 12.96 -2.61 2.54
N MET A 75 12.23 -3.53 1.91
CA MET A 75 11.79 -4.79 2.52
C MET A 75 12.98 -5.62 3.02
N LYS A 76 14.01 -5.82 2.18
CA LYS A 76 15.23 -6.55 2.57
C LYS A 76 15.95 -5.89 3.75
N SER A 77 16.01 -4.56 3.76
CA SER A 77 16.63 -3.81 4.85
C SER A 77 15.86 -4.01 6.16
N LEU A 78 14.52 -3.98 6.11
CA LEU A 78 13.69 -4.20 7.29
C LEU A 78 13.82 -5.63 7.83
N LEU A 79 13.78 -6.63 6.94
CA LEU A 79 14.01 -8.03 7.32
C LEU A 79 15.38 -8.22 7.98
N ALA A 80 16.43 -7.61 7.43
CA ALA A 80 17.77 -7.67 8.00
C ALA A 80 17.85 -7.03 9.40
N VAL A 81 17.17 -5.89 9.62
CA VAL A 81 17.08 -5.26 10.94
C VAL A 81 16.34 -6.15 11.95
N MET A 82 15.30 -6.87 11.50
CA MET A 82 14.56 -7.83 12.33
C MET A 82 15.31 -9.16 12.51
N GLY A 83 16.45 -9.37 11.84
CA GLY A 83 17.19 -10.64 11.88
C GLY A 83 16.55 -11.78 11.09
N LEU A 84 15.59 -11.48 10.20
CA LEU A 84 14.86 -12.48 9.41
C LEU A 84 15.50 -12.68 8.04
N LYS A 85 15.50 -13.94 7.57
CA LYS A 85 16.04 -14.27 6.24
C LYS A 85 14.95 -14.28 5.16
N ASN A 86 13.73 -14.65 5.52
CA ASN A 86 12.62 -14.84 4.59
C ASN A 86 11.35 -14.13 5.06
N VAL A 87 10.56 -13.68 4.10
CA VAL A 87 9.23 -13.09 4.35
C VAL A 87 8.25 -14.07 5.00
N LYS A 88 8.48 -15.39 4.89
CA LYS A 88 7.65 -16.43 5.53
C LYS A 88 7.79 -16.49 7.05
N GLU A 89 8.85 -15.87 7.58
CA GLU A 89 9.10 -15.78 9.02
C GLU A 89 8.38 -14.58 9.65
N LEU A 90 7.68 -13.77 8.84
CA LEU A 90 6.84 -12.69 9.30
C LEU A 90 5.55 -13.26 9.90
N ASP A 91 5.25 -12.82 11.11
CA ASP A 91 4.03 -13.16 11.84
C ASP A 91 3.57 -11.95 12.67
N LYS A 92 2.37 -12.07 13.22
CA LYS A 92 1.74 -11.06 14.06
C LYS A 92 2.49 -10.79 15.37
N GLU A 93 3.27 -11.75 15.88
CA GLU A 93 4.07 -11.60 17.10
C GLU A 93 5.20 -10.57 16.93
N LYS A 94 5.58 -10.28 15.68
CA LYS A 94 6.58 -9.27 15.35
C LYS A 94 5.99 -7.87 15.12
N LEU A 95 4.70 -7.67 15.42
CA LEU A 95 4.03 -6.39 15.30
C LEU A 95 3.84 -5.73 16.67
N ILE A 96 3.99 -4.41 16.67
CA ILE A 96 3.62 -3.55 17.80
C ILE A 96 2.70 -2.48 17.26
N PHE A 97 1.55 -2.30 17.89
CA PHE A 97 0.56 -1.30 17.51
C PHE A 97 0.41 -0.23 18.59
N LEU A 98 0.52 1.04 18.20
CA LEU A 98 0.29 2.18 19.08
C LEU A 98 -1.10 2.76 18.78
N ASP A 99 -1.99 2.73 19.78
CA ASP A 99 -3.31 3.33 19.64
C ASP A 99 -3.28 4.87 19.80
N ARG A 100 -4.38 5.53 19.45
CA ARG A 100 -4.55 6.99 19.56
C ARG A 100 -4.44 7.48 21.01
N ASP A 101 -4.79 6.63 21.97
CA ASP A 101 -4.67 6.89 23.41
C ASP A 101 -3.25 6.60 23.93
N SER A 102 -2.27 6.41 23.04
CA SER A 102 -0.87 6.10 23.37
C SER A 102 -0.68 4.77 24.13
N ILE A 103 -1.64 3.86 24.00
CA ILE A 103 -1.54 2.50 24.53
C ILE A 103 -0.79 1.64 23.52
N ILE A 104 0.23 0.93 24.02
CA ILE A 104 1.03 -0.01 23.21
C ILE A 104 0.37 -1.38 23.30
N HIS A 105 0.16 -2.00 22.16
CA HIS A 105 -0.34 -3.36 22.01
C HIS A 105 0.77 -4.22 21.38
N ASP A 106 1.23 -5.20 22.14
CA ASP A 106 2.23 -6.20 21.77
C ASP A 106 1.59 -7.55 21.43
N ASP A 107 0.41 -7.85 21.99
CA ASP A 107 -0.43 -8.95 21.54
C ASP A 107 -1.53 -8.47 20.59
N MET A 108 -1.34 -8.79 19.30
CA MET A 108 -2.29 -8.47 18.26
C MET A 108 -3.59 -9.28 18.35
N ASP A 109 -3.55 -10.53 18.83
CA ASP A 109 -4.76 -11.36 18.95
C ASP A 109 -5.71 -10.79 20.00
N SER A 110 -5.18 -10.51 21.19
CA SER A 110 -5.96 -9.86 22.26
C SER A 110 -6.54 -8.52 21.81
N LEU A 111 -5.76 -7.72 21.06
CA LEU A 111 -6.24 -6.47 20.49
C LEU A 111 -7.39 -6.68 19.50
N PHE A 112 -7.26 -7.63 18.57
CA PHE A 112 -8.29 -7.93 17.59
C PHE A 112 -9.57 -8.43 18.26
N GLU A 113 -9.46 -9.35 19.20
CA GLU A 113 -10.59 -9.84 19.99
C GLU A 113 -11.32 -8.68 20.68
N ARG A 114 -10.59 -7.86 21.44
CA ARG A 114 -11.17 -6.70 22.15
C ARG A 114 -11.90 -5.75 21.19
N ARG A 115 -11.34 -5.46 20.02
CA ARG A 115 -11.96 -4.56 19.03
C ARG A 115 -13.20 -5.19 18.39
N ILE A 116 -13.18 -6.49 18.09
CA ILE A 116 -14.35 -7.20 17.54
C ILE A 116 -15.48 -7.24 18.57
N PHE A 117 -15.20 -7.59 19.83
CA PHE A 117 -16.22 -7.61 20.89
C PHE A 117 -16.83 -6.22 21.13
N ASN A 118 -16.00 -5.17 21.20
CA ASN A 118 -16.48 -3.80 21.37
C ASN A 118 -17.32 -3.31 20.18
N SER A 119 -16.95 -3.69 18.95
CA SER A 119 -17.76 -3.42 17.75
C SER A 119 -19.14 -4.08 17.84
N THR A 120 -19.20 -5.31 18.36
CA THR A 120 -20.43 -6.11 18.41
C THR A 120 -21.42 -5.59 19.46
N GLN A 121 -20.92 -5.06 20.58
CA GLN A 121 -21.75 -4.44 21.63
C GLN A 121 -22.37 -3.10 21.17
N ASN A 122 -21.63 -2.28 20.42
CA ASN A 122 -22.16 -1.01 19.88
C ASN A 122 -23.23 -1.19 18.80
N THR A 123 -23.27 -2.33 18.10
CA THR A 123 -24.34 -2.65 17.14
C THR A 123 -25.64 -3.15 17.79
N LYS A 124 -25.64 -3.55 19.06
CA LYS A 124 -26.86 -4.03 19.76
C LYS A 124 -27.64 -2.93 20.50
N ILE A 125 -27.16 -1.68 20.46
CA ILE A 125 -27.75 -0.53 21.17
C ILE A 125 -28.56 0.38 20.21
N ASN A 126 -28.67 0.03 18.92
CA ASN A 126 -29.54 0.72 17.96
C ASN A 126 -30.67 -0.18 17.47
#